data_AF-A0AAU4N5Z0-F1
#
_entry.id   AF-A0AAU4N5Z0-F1
#
_cell.length_a   1.000
_cell.length_b   1.000
_cell.length_c   1.000
_cell.angle_alpha   90.00
_cell.angle_beta   90.00
_cell.angle_gamma   90.00
#
_symmetry.space_group_name_H-M   'P 1'
#
loop_
_entity.id
_entity.type
_entity.pdbx_description
1 polymer ?
#
loop_
_entity_poly.entity_id
_entity_poly.type
_entity_poly.pdbx_seq_one_letter_code
_entity_poly.pdbx_strand_id
1 'polypeptide(L)' 'MEYEFVDPATITREMAVQIREWRVDEDFTWRSVARAATDLWGSEYGSNQIYGRDLCVAAAGVLGEDPDRDPWN' A
#
# COMPACT_ATOMS: atom_id res chain seq x y z
N MET A 1 0.64 15.06 -18.85
CA MET A 1 -0.18 14.00 -18.24
C MET A 1 0.20 14.06 -16.77
N GLU A 2 -0.57 14.79 -15.97
CA GLU A 2 -0.37 14.76 -14.52
C GLU A 2 -0.81 13.38 -14.07
N TYR A 3 0.15 12.53 -13.75
CA TYR A 3 -0.14 11.29 -13.07
C TYR A 3 -0.41 11.69 -11.62
N GLU A 4 -1.67 11.57 -11.20
CA GLU A 4 -2.09 11.73 -9.82
C GLU A 4 -1.54 10.52 -9.06
N PHE A 5 -0.27 10.61 -8.66
CA PHE A 5 0.43 9.52 -7.98
C PHE A 5 -0.22 9.24 -6.63
N VAL A 6 -0.17 7.98 -6.20
CA VAL A 6 -0.63 7.63 -4.85
C VAL A 6 0.41 8.05 -3.83
N ASP A 7 0.14 9.17 -3.16
CA ASP A 7 0.81 9.57 -1.93
C ASP A 7 0.25 8.72 -0.76
N PRO A 8 1.10 7.97 -0.03
CA PRO A 8 0.69 7.25 1.18
C PRO A 8 -0.05 8.15 2.19
N ALA A 9 0.26 9.45 2.26
CA ALA A 9 -0.39 10.39 3.17
C ALA A 9 -1.85 10.70 2.80
N THR A 10 -2.28 10.38 1.58
CA THR A 10 -3.61 10.73 1.06
C THR A 10 -4.41 9.54 0.56
N ILE A 11 -4.00 8.29 0.87
CA ILE A 11 -4.76 7.11 0.43
C ILE A 11 -6.18 7.13 1.03
N THR A 12 -7.16 6.75 0.21
CA THR A 12 -8.54 6.65 0.67
C THR A 12 -8.76 5.34 1.44
N ARG A 13 -9.93 5.23 2.09
CA ARG A 13 -10.31 4.01 2.80
C ARG A 13 -10.43 2.81 1.85
N GLU A 14 -10.93 3.02 0.63
CA GLU A 14 -11.02 1.96 -0.39
C GLU A 14 -9.64 1.45 -0.79
N MET A 15 -8.68 2.36 -0.99
CA MET A 15 -7.29 2.00 -1.29
C MET A 15 -6.65 1.25 -0.12
N ALA A 16 -6.90 1.68 1.11
CA ALA A 16 -6.40 1.02 2.31
C ALA A 16 -6.94 -0.42 2.43
N VAL A 17 -8.22 -0.65 2.13
CA VAL A 17 -8.80 -2.01 2.09
C VAL A 17 -8.10 -2.86 1.04
N GLN A 18 -7.88 -2.32 -0.17
CA GLN A 18 -7.21 -3.07 -1.24
C GLN A 18 -5.75 -3.41 -0.89
N ILE A 19 -5.01 -2.45 -0.30
CA ILE A 19 -3.62 -2.67 0.15
C ILE A 19 -3.58 -3.74 1.24
N ARG A 20 -4.55 -3.74 2.16
CA ARG A 20 -4.68 -4.78 3.18
C ARG A 20 -4.92 -6.15 2.56
N GLU A 21 -5.84 -6.27 1.61
CA GLU A 21 -6.12 -7.52 0.90
C GLU A 21 -4.84 -8.08 0.25
N TRP A 22 -4.10 -7.24 -0.48
CA TRP A 22 -2.83 -7.67 -1.06
C TRP A 22 -1.83 -8.15 -0.01
N ARG A 23 -1.63 -7.36 1.06
CA ARG A 23 -0.59 -7.67 2.06
C ARG A 23 -0.94 -8.87 2.93
N VAL A 24 -2.20 -9.00 3.32
CA VAL A 24 -2.69 -9.92 4.37
C VAL A 24 -3.35 -11.16 3.78
N ASP A 25 -4.23 -10.97 2.79
CA ASP A 25 -5.04 -12.06 2.27
C ASP A 25 -4.34 -12.76 1.07
N GLU A 26 -3.54 -12.01 0.30
CA GLU A 26 -2.76 -12.52 -0.84
C GLU A 26 -1.25 -12.70 -0.56
N ASP A 27 -0.79 -12.43 0.67
CA ASP A 27 0.62 -12.57 1.10
C ASP A 27 1.63 -11.79 0.23
N PHE A 28 1.24 -10.63 -0.30
CA PHE A 28 2.14 -9.79 -1.10
C PHE A 28 3.29 -9.28 -0.22
N THR A 29 4.51 -9.42 -0.72
CA THR A 29 5.65 -8.70 -0.16
C THR A 29 5.46 -7.19 -0.33
N TRP A 30 6.13 -6.36 0.48
CA TRP A 30 6.09 -4.90 0.29
C TRP A 30 6.48 -4.45 -1.13
N ARG A 31 7.42 -5.14 -1.79
CA ARG A 31 7.77 -4.85 -3.19
C ARG A 31 6.64 -5.17 -4.15
N SER A 32 5.91 -6.25 -3.89
CA SER A 32 4.74 -6.65 -4.68
C SER A 32 3.58 -5.68 -4.48
N VAL A 33 3.34 -5.21 -3.25
CA VAL A 33 2.36 -4.14 -2.96
C VAL A 33 2.71 -2.85 -3.72
N ALA A 34 3.97 -2.42 -3.65
CA ALA A 34 4.44 -1.23 -4.38
C ALA A 34 4.21 -1.36 -5.90
N ARG A 35 4.53 -2.54 -6.45
CA ARG A 35 4.31 -2.84 -7.86
C ARG A 35 2.82 -2.82 -8.22
N ALA A 36 1.97 -3.46 -7.43
CA ALA A 36 0.53 -3.51 -7.66
C ALA A 36 -0.11 -2.12 -7.56
N ALA A 37 0.28 -1.31 -6.58
CA ALA A 37 -0.16 0.07 -6.44
C ALA A 37 0.29 0.93 -7.64
N THR A 38 1.53 0.73 -8.11
CA THR A 38 2.04 1.40 -9.32
C THR A 38 1.25 1.01 -10.55
N ASP A 39 0.99 -0.28 -10.74
CA ASP A 39 0.29 -0.80 -11.92
C ASP A 39 -1.19 -0.39 -11.93
N LEU A 40 -1.84 -0.31 -10.75
CA LEU A 40 -3.25 0.02 -10.62
C LEU A 40 -3.53 1.52 -10.58
N TRP A 41 -2.74 2.30 -9.86
CA TRP A 41 -3.01 3.71 -9.58
C TRP A 41 -1.92 4.67 -10.09
N GLY A 42 -0.77 4.16 -10.49
CA GLY A 42 0.37 4.96 -10.92
C GLY A 42 1.23 5.44 -9.75
N SER A 43 2.54 5.22 -9.86
CA SER A 43 3.54 5.71 -8.92
C SER A 43 4.90 5.79 -9.61
N GLU A 44 5.70 6.81 -9.27
CA GLU A 44 7.09 6.93 -9.73
C GLU A 44 8.03 5.93 -9.03
N TYR A 45 7.58 5.33 -7.92
CA TYR A 45 8.40 4.46 -7.07
C TYR A 45 8.40 2.99 -7.53
N GLY A 46 7.51 2.59 -8.43
CA GLY A 46 7.51 1.24 -9.00
C GLY A 46 7.43 0.15 -7.92
N SER A 47 8.34 -0.82 -7.98
CA SER A 47 8.46 -1.91 -6.99
C SER A 47 9.33 -1.56 -5.77
N ASN A 48 9.51 -0.28 -5.46
CA ASN A 48 10.32 0.15 -4.32
C ASN A 48 9.75 -0.37 -3.00
N GLN A 49 10.58 -1.09 -2.25
CA GLN A 49 10.21 -1.73 -1.00
C GLN A 49 9.78 -0.73 0.08
N ILE A 50 10.45 0.43 0.18
CA ILE A 50 10.14 1.45 1.18
C ILE A 50 8.75 2.03 0.88
N TYR A 51 8.49 2.36 -0.39
CA TYR A 51 7.19 2.83 -0.83
C TYR A 51 6.07 1.84 -0.50
N GLY A 52 6.28 0.55 -0.78
CA GLY A 52 5.31 -0.49 -0.44
C GLY A 52 5.07 -0.66 1.07
N ARG A 53 6.12 -0.51 1.89
CA ARG A 53 5.99 -0.49 3.35
C ARG A 53 5.19 0.72 3.81
N ASP A 54 5.49 1.91 3.28
CA ASP A 54 4.80 3.15 3.63
C ASP A 54 3.32 3.09 3.27
N LEU A 55 2.97 2.47 2.13
CA LEU A 55 1.58 2.18 1.76
C LEU A 55 0.89 1.25 2.76
N CYS A 56 1.56 0.18 3.22
CA CYS A 56 1.00 -0.73 4.22
C CYS A 56 0.78 -0.01 5.57
N VAL A 57 1.75 0.80 5.99
CA VAL A 57 1.65 1.60 7.24
C VAL A 57 0.51 2.60 7.16
N ALA A 58 0.39 3.31 6.05
CA ALA A 58 -0.71 4.24 5.82
C ALA A 58 -2.07 3.50 5.81
N ALA A 59 -2.15 2.35 5.14
CA ALA A 59 -3.37 1.56 5.05
C ALA A 59 -3.83 1.08 6.43
N ALA A 60 -2.92 0.52 7.23
CA ALA A 60 -3.21 0.14 8.60
C ALA A 60 -3.71 1.33 9.42
N GLY A 61 -3.06 2.49 9.32
CA GLY A 61 -3.48 3.72 9.98
C GLY A 61 -4.90 4.17 9.60
N VAL A 62 -5.24 4.13 8.32
CA VAL A 62 -6.59 4.46 7.82
C VAL A 62 -7.65 3.47 8.29
N LEU A 63 -7.29 2.19 8.42
CA LEU A 63 -8.18 1.13 8.90
C LEU A 63 -8.26 1.03 10.43
N GLY A 64 -7.39 1.75 11.16
CA GLY A 64 -7.29 1.67 12.61
C GLY A 64 -6.62 0.39 13.11
N GLU A 65 -5.79 -0.24 12.28
CA GLU A 65 -5.03 -1.45 12.58
C GLU A 65 -3.57 -1.11 12.94
N ASP A 66 -2.86 -2.05 13.56
CA ASP A 66 -1.44 -1.91 13.92
C ASP A 66 -0.57 -2.56 12.83
N PRO A 67 0.22 -1.78 12.06
CA PRO A 67 1.05 -2.32 10.98
C PRO A 67 2.26 -3.14 11.44
N ASP A 68 2.66 -3.06 12.72
CA ASP A 68 3.80 -3.80 13.26
C ASP A 68 3.38 -5.16 13.87
N ARG A 69 2.09 -5.50 13.80
CA ARG A 69 1.54 -6.75 14.33
C ARG A 69 0.88 -7.57 13.23
N ASP A 70 0.69 -8.86 13.51
CA ASP A 70 -0.20 -9.69 12.71
C ASP A 70 -1.54 -8.98 12.51
N PRO A 71 -2.06 -8.92 11.27
CA PRO A 71 -1.64 -9.71 10.11
C PRO A 71 -0.63 -9.03 9.14
N TRP A 72 -0.11 -7.84 9.48
CA TRP A 72 0.70 -7.03 8.56
C TRP A 72 2.19 -7.41 8.50
N ASN A 73 2.68 -8.18 9.48
CA ASN A 73 4.10 -8.51 9.67
C ASN A 73 4.43 -9.96 9.32
#